data_AF-A0A7W5V5C1-F1
#
_entry.id   AF-A0A7W5V5C1-F1
#
_cell.length_a   1.000
_cell.length_b   1.000
_cell.length_c   1.000
_cell.angle_alpha   90.00
_cell.angle_beta   90.00
_cell.angle_gamma   90.00
#
_symmetry.space_group_name_H-M   'P 1'
#
loop_
_entity.id
_entity.type
_entity.pdbx_description
1 polymer ?
#
loop_
_entity_poly.entity_id
_entity_poly.type
_entity_poly.pdbx_seq_one_letter_code
_entity_poly.pdbx_strand_id
1 'polypeptide(L)'
;MRRRLVIAAAGLGAVLVCGTLLLVTSGEAPQAAQGVRETPSQGDPLTPEEIARAGEIATAKNHLKSGQTELLYVERDDDKDAEQARRAEAYIYDYSTDTLIVRTVDLGSSKVIEETKGRGVQPPPSKREELRAAELLLADPKLGAGVRQSFRKAAGRELASPSDLALRGLIFSPERGRCAQHRCLRLFVRLPDGTFLDTSRIVIDLSAKRVHTLEW
;
A
#
# COMPACT_ATOMS: atom_id res chain seq x y z
N MET A 1 -82.69 -34.94 3.18
CA MET A 1 -81.45 -34.69 3.95
C MET A 1 -80.59 -33.66 3.22
N ARG A 2 -79.93 -32.80 4.00
CA ARG A 2 -79.16 -31.59 3.64
C ARG A 2 -80.00 -30.32 3.40
N ARG A 3 -79.83 -29.43 4.38
CA ARG A 3 -80.64 -28.27 4.75
C ARG A 3 -80.40 -27.09 3.81
N ARG A 4 -81.48 -26.37 3.46
CA ARG A 4 -81.47 -24.95 3.06
C ARG A 4 -82.46 -24.21 3.95
N LEU A 5 -81.91 -23.42 4.86
CA LEU A 5 -82.50 -22.46 5.81
C LEU A 5 -81.28 -21.57 6.13
N VAL A 6 -81.29 -20.24 6.22
CA VAL A 6 -82.29 -19.23 6.56
C VAL A 6 -81.61 -17.87 6.29
N ILE A 7 -82.28 -16.97 5.56
CA ILE A 7 -82.88 -15.70 6.04
C ILE A 7 -81.86 -14.65 6.51
N ALA A 8 -82.05 -13.48 5.91
CA ALA A 8 -81.51 -12.18 6.26
C ALA A 8 -82.07 -11.62 7.58
N ALA A 9 -81.27 -10.87 8.32
CA ALA A 9 -81.67 -9.70 9.12
C ALA A 9 -80.39 -9.11 9.71
N ALA A 10 -79.98 -7.91 9.28
CA ALA A 10 -80.34 -6.63 9.90
C ALA A 10 -79.60 -6.40 11.23
N GLY A 11 -78.77 -5.37 11.25
CA GLY A 11 -78.09 -4.92 12.45
C GLY A 11 -77.20 -3.73 12.14
N LEU A 12 -77.72 -2.53 12.42
CA LEU A 12 -76.96 -1.28 12.48
C LEU A 12 -75.71 -1.44 13.34
N GLY A 13 -74.60 -0.81 12.94
CA GLY A 13 -73.43 -0.72 13.80
C GLY A 13 -72.21 -0.12 13.13
N ALA A 14 -72.05 1.18 13.31
CA ALA A 14 -70.82 1.96 13.42
C ALA A 14 -69.46 1.36 12.94
N VAL A 15 -68.84 2.15 12.05
CA VAL A 15 -67.41 2.50 11.95
C VAL A 15 -66.40 1.35 11.83
N LEU A 16 -65.75 1.28 10.67
CA LEU A 16 -64.37 0.78 10.55
C LEU A 16 -63.63 1.52 9.44
N VAL A 17 -62.55 2.17 9.88
CA VAL A 17 -61.42 2.67 9.10
C VAL A 17 -60.89 1.53 8.22
N CYS A 18 -60.68 1.78 6.92
CA CYS A 18 -59.69 1.03 6.15
C CYS A 18 -59.30 1.73 4.83
N GLY A 19 -58.08 2.27 4.84
CA GLY A 19 -57.07 2.18 3.79
C GLY A 19 -57.49 2.33 2.32
N THR A 20 -57.38 3.55 1.79
CA THR A 20 -56.94 3.73 0.40
C THR A 20 -55.46 3.43 0.32
N LEU A 21 -55.10 2.26 -0.25
CA LEU A 21 -53.73 1.99 -0.71
C LEU A 21 -53.38 2.96 -1.84
N LEU A 22 -52.66 4.03 -1.52
CA LEU A 22 -51.86 4.76 -2.48
C LEU A 22 -50.52 4.04 -2.62
N LEU A 23 -50.31 3.38 -3.77
CA LEU A 23 -49.01 2.91 -4.20
C LEU A 23 -48.13 4.15 -4.47
N VAL A 24 -47.45 4.64 -3.45
CA VAL A 24 -46.35 5.59 -3.59
C VAL A 24 -45.11 4.78 -3.94
N THR A 25 -44.64 4.93 -5.16
CA THR A 25 -43.33 4.43 -5.59
C THR A 25 -42.27 5.33 -4.95
N SER A 26 -41.86 5.05 -3.71
CA SER A 26 -40.64 5.61 -3.15
C SER A 26 -39.46 4.88 -3.79
N GLY A 27 -38.85 5.51 -4.79
CA GLY A 27 -37.50 5.20 -5.21
C GLY A 27 -36.56 5.56 -4.06
N GLU A 28 -36.35 4.62 -3.14
CA GLU A 28 -35.21 4.66 -2.23
C GLU A 28 -33.96 4.35 -3.05
N ALA A 29 -33.31 5.41 -3.51
CA ALA A 29 -31.90 5.33 -3.83
C ALA A 29 -31.18 4.84 -2.57
N PRO A 30 -30.30 3.81 -2.64
CA PRO A 30 -29.53 3.41 -1.49
C PRO A 30 -28.70 4.61 -1.02
N GLN A 31 -28.94 5.01 0.22
CA GLN A 31 -28.18 6.03 0.94
C GLN A 31 -26.78 5.45 1.19
N ALA A 32 -25.96 5.39 0.14
CA ALA A 32 -24.55 5.11 0.26
C ALA A 32 -23.93 6.26 1.06
N ALA A 33 -23.58 5.94 2.30
CA ALA A 33 -22.73 6.65 3.23
C ALA A 33 -22.17 7.99 2.70
N GLN A 34 -22.89 9.09 2.98
CA GLN A 34 -22.18 10.34 3.25
C GLN A 34 -21.50 10.17 4.60
N GLY A 35 -20.37 9.45 4.61
CA GLY A 35 -19.54 9.34 5.80
C GLY A 35 -19.12 10.75 6.20
N VAL A 36 -19.58 11.22 7.36
CA VAL A 36 -18.95 12.35 8.03
C VAL A 36 -17.46 12.01 8.11
N ARG A 37 -16.62 12.82 7.47
CA ARG A 37 -15.17 12.72 7.67
C ARG A 37 -14.91 13.13 9.11
N GLU A 38 -14.99 12.18 10.03
CA GLU A 38 -14.54 12.39 11.40
C GLU A 38 -13.07 12.80 11.33
N THR A 39 -12.73 13.86 12.07
CA THR A 39 -11.33 14.26 12.19
C THR A 39 -10.60 13.14 12.92
N PRO A 40 -9.53 12.56 12.35
CA PRO A 40 -8.82 11.45 12.99
C PRO A 40 -8.38 11.84 14.40
N SER A 41 -8.62 10.94 15.35
CA SER A 41 -8.11 11.08 16.71
C SER A 41 -6.58 10.92 16.73
N GLN A 42 -5.92 11.36 17.80
CA GLN A 42 -4.46 11.19 17.92
C GLN A 42 -4.05 9.71 17.89
N GLY A 43 -4.88 8.85 18.49
CA GLY A 43 -4.68 7.41 18.58
C GLY A 43 -4.95 6.64 17.29
N ASP A 44 -5.55 7.29 16.28
CA ASP A 44 -5.92 6.62 15.04
C ASP A 44 -4.70 6.41 14.13
N PRO A 45 -4.71 5.41 13.22
CA PRO A 45 -3.73 5.32 12.16
C PRO A 45 -3.64 6.61 11.34
N LEU A 46 -2.49 6.86 10.69
CA LEU A 46 -2.38 7.95 9.74
C LEU A 46 -3.33 7.72 8.55
N THR A 47 -4.03 8.78 8.17
CA THR A 47 -4.79 8.81 6.92
C THR A 47 -3.87 8.84 5.71
N PRO A 48 -4.33 8.43 4.51
CA PRO A 48 -3.54 8.54 3.28
C PRO A 48 -3.04 9.97 3.01
N GLU A 49 -3.85 10.98 3.31
CA GLU A 49 -3.50 12.39 3.16
C GLU A 49 -2.39 12.81 4.14
N GLU A 50 -2.44 12.32 5.38
CA GLU A 50 -1.39 12.56 6.37
C GLU A 50 -0.07 11.88 5.98
N ILE A 51 -0.12 10.63 5.51
CA ILE A 51 1.04 9.89 4.99
C ILE A 51 1.69 10.67 3.85
N ALA A 52 0.89 11.12 2.87
CA ALA A 52 1.38 11.89 1.73
C ALA A 52 2.02 13.21 2.19
N ARG A 53 1.31 13.98 3.03
CA ARG A 53 1.80 15.26 3.56
C ARG A 53 3.08 15.11 4.38
N ALA A 54 3.15 14.11 5.26
CA ALA A 54 4.35 13.82 6.05
C ALA A 54 5.53 13.47 5.14
N GLY A 55 5.31 12.63 4.12
CA GLY A 55 6.33 12.28 3.13
C GLY A 55 6.84 13.48 2.35
N GLU A 56 5.96 14.41 1.95
CA GLU A 56 6.33 15.65 1.28
C GLU A 56 7.17 16.57 2.18
N ILE A 57 6.74 16.79 3.43
CA ILE A 57 7.48 17.59 4.41
C ILE A 57 8.86 16.96 4.66
N ALA A 58 8.91 15.65 4.90
CA ALA A 58 10.13 14.94 5.18
C ALA A 58 11.10 14.88 4.00
N THR A 59 10.65 15.06 2.76
CA THR A 59 11.51 14.94 1.56
C THR A 59 11.77 16.26 0.84
N ALA A 60 11.27 17.39 1.36
CA ALA A 60 11.46 18.70 0.75
C ALA A 60 12.95 19.03 0.50
N LYS A 61 13.24 19.67 -0.65
CA LYS A 61 14.59 19.81 -1.27
C LYS A 61 15.68 20.39 -0.36
N ASN A 62 15.32 21.18 0.65
CA ASN A 62 16.29 21.70 1.62
C ASN A 62 16.92 20.59 2.47
N HIS A 63 16.33 19.41 2.45
CA HIS A 63 16.68 18.32 3.33
C HIS A 63 17.27 17.10 2.64
N LEU A 64 17.21 16.96 1.30
CA LEU A 64 17.73 15.78 0.59
C LEU A 64 18.30 16.12 -0.79
N LYS A 65 19.34 15.38 -1.21
CA LYS A 65 19.85 15.43 -2.58
C LYS A 65 18.89 14.66 -3.51
N SER A 66 18.23 15.40 -4.40
CA SER A 66 17.30 14.82 -5.38
C SER A 66 17.95 13.71 -6.22
N GLY A 67 17.25 12.60 -6.40
CA GLY A 67 17.68 11.46 -7.23
C GLY A 67 18.60 10.45 -6.56
N GLN A 68 19.04 10.69 -5.32
CA GLN A 68 19.87 9.76 -4.54
C GLN A 68 19.15 9.20 -3.31
N THR A 69 17.95 9.72 -3.00
CA THR A 69 17.18 9.34 -1.82
C THR A 69 15.81 8.76 -2.18
N GLU A 70 15.33 7.85 -1.36
CA GLU A 70 14.06 7.14 -1.52
C GLU A 70 13.24 7.25 -0.23
N LEU A 71 12.01 7.76 -0.29
CA LEU A 71 11.04 7.56 0.78
C LEU A 71 10.55 6.10 0.75
N LEU A 72 10.79 5.36 1.82
CA LEU A 72 10.44 3.95 1.94
C LEU A 72 8.99 3.77 2.36
N TYR A 73 8.62 4.37 3.49
CA TYR A 73 7.27 4.44 4.02
C TYR A 73 7.18 5.54 5.07
N VAL A 74 5.95 5.83 5.49
CA VAL A 74 5.64 6.72 6.60
C VAL A 74 4.73 5.96 7.54
N GLU A 75 5.00 6.07 8.83
CA GLU A 75 4.16 5.52 9.89
C GLU A 75 3.91 6.56 10.98
N ARG A 76 2.96 6.26 11.87
CA ARG A 76 2.67 7.12 13.01
C ARG A 76 3.84 7.04 14.00
N ASP A 77 4.19 8.18 14.59
CA ASP A 77 5.08 8.22 15.74
C ASP A 77 4.27 7.81 16.99
N ASP A 78 4.61 6.65 17.55
CA ASP A 78 3.90 6.01 18.68
C ASP A 78 4.54 6.34 20.04
N ASP A 79 5.44 7.32 20.11
CA ASP A 79 6.02 7.77 21.38
C ASP A 79 4.92 8.26 22.35
N LYS A 80 4.96 7.77 23.58
CA LYS A 80 3.96 8.10 24.62
C LYS A 80 4.05 9.56 25.06
N ASP A 81 5.23 10.17 24.95
CA ASP A 81 5.41 11.60 25.21
C ASP A 81 4.87 12.45 24.04
N ALA A 82 4.47 11.81 22.92
CA ALA A 82 3.81 12.42 21.77
C ALA A 82 2.29 12.52 21.87
N GLU A 83 1.66 12.03 22.95
CA GLU A 83 0.19 11.92 23.10
C GLU A 83 -0.61 13.23 22.92
N GLN A 84 0.05 14.37 22.73
CA GLN A 84 -0.58 15.67 22.44
C GLN A 84 -0.37 16.17 20.99
N ALA A 85 0.58 15.61 20.23
CA ALA A 85 0.94 16.07 18.90
C ALA A 85 0.77 14.96 17.84
N ARG A 86 0.06 15.27 16.76
CA ARG A 86 -0.10 14.36 15.61
C ARG A 86 1.21 14.27 14.83
N ARG A 87 2.01 13.24 15.09
CA ARG A 87 3.36 13.05 14.54
C ARG A 87 3.47 11.81 13.64
N ALA A 88 4.44 11.83 12.74
CA ALA A 88 4.72 10.76 11.79
C ALA A 88 6.23 10.57 11.59
N GLU A 89 6.68 9.32 11.50
CA GLU A 89 8.05 8.99 11.12
C GLU A 89 8.12 8.67 9.63
N ALA A 90 8.99 9.38 8.91
CA ALA A 90 9.28 9.12 7.51
C ALA A 90 10.63 8.42 7.38
N TYR A 91 10.61 7.20 6.84
CA TYR A 91 11.80 6.37 6.62
C TYR A 91 12.35 6.63 5.23
N ILE A 92 13.55 7.20 5.14
CA ILE A 92 14.17 7.62 3.89
C ILE A 92 15.52 6.92 3.75
N TYR A 93 15.79 6.29 2.61
CA TYR A 93 17.09 5.72 2.31
C TYR A 93 17.90 6.64 1.41
N ASP A 94 19.16 6.94 1.77
CA ASP A 94 20.13 7.63 0.92
C ASP A 94 21.13 6.62 0.34
N TYR A 95 21.02 6.34 -0.96
CA TYR A 95 21.90 5.40 -1.66
C TYR A 95 23.30 5.96 -1.92
N SER A 96 23.52 7.27 -1.76
CA SER A 96 24.86 7.87 -1.94
C SER A 96 25.78 7.61 -0.77
N THR A 97 25.21 7.40 0.42
CA THR A 97 25.95 7.15 1.67
C THR A 97 25.56 5.85 2.38
N ASP A 98 24.71 5.04 1.75
CA ASP A 98 24.12 3.81 2.29
C ASP A 98 23.57 4.00 3.71
N THR A 99 22.74 5.03 3.87
CA THR A 99 22.26 5.49 5.19
C THR A 99 20.73 5.53 5.23
N LEU A 100 20.15 4.96 6.27
CA LEU A 100 18.76 5.20 6.63
C LEU A 100 18.67 6.51 7.40
N ILE A 101 17.78 7.38 6.96
CA ILE A 101 17.40 8.64 7.59
C ILE A 101 15.97 8.47 8.07
N VAL A 102 15.71 8.64 9.36
CA VAL A 102 14.36 8.69 9.91
C VAL A 102 14.08 10.11 10.34
N ARG A 103 12.96 10.66 9.89
CA ARG A 103 12.53 12.02 10.24
C ARG A 103 11.18 11.99 10.92
N THR A 104 11.12 12.61 12.09
CA THR A 104 9.87 12.82 12.80
C THR A 104 9.27 14.14 12.33
N VAL A 105 8.07 14.06 11.77
CA VAL A 105 7.29 15.18 11.25
C VAL A 105 6.14 15.47 12.19
N ASP A 106 6.06 16.71 12.65
CA ASP A 106 4.88 17.23 13.31
C ASP A 106 3.89 17.76 12.26
N LEU A 107 2.72 17.11 12.15
CA LEU A 107 1.73 17.41 11.11
C LEU A 107 0.93 18.69 11.39
N GLY A 108 0.88 19.14 12.65
CA GLY A 108 0.20 20.38 13.03
C GLY A 108 0.99 21.63 12.62
N SER A 109 2.30 21.62 12.89
CA SER A 109 3.23 22.69 12.53
C SER A 109 3.83 22.54 11.13
N SER A 110 3.64 21.37 10.49
CA SER A 110 4.19 21.03 9.17
C SER A 110 5.73 21.13 9.13
N LYS A 111 6.40 20.63 10.17
CA LYS A 111 7.87 20.69 10.32
C LYS A 111 8.46 19.34 10.64
N VAL A 112 9.68 19.13 10.15
CA VAL A 112 10.57 18.09 10.70
C VAL A 112 11.08 18.60 12.04
N ILE A 113 10.83 17.83 13.10
CA ILE A 113 11.23 18.17 14.47
C ILE A 113 12.43 17.34 14.97
N GLU A 114 12.68 16.19 14.34
CA GLU A 114 13.80 15.32 14.64
C GLU A 114 14.31 14.62 13.38
N GLU A 115 15.62 14.33 13.35
CA GLU A 115 16.27 13.53 12.33
C GLU A 115 17.29 12.60 12.97
N THR A 116 17.18 11.31 12.68
CA THR A 116 18.20 10.31 13.05
C THR A 116 18.76 9.65 11.80
N LYS A 117 20.02 9.18 11.89
CA LYS A 117 20.73 8.52 10.79
C LYS A 117 21.41 7.27 11.28
N GLY A 118 21.29 6.19 10.51
CA GLY A 118 21.91 4.90 10.82
C GLY A 118 22.36 4.17 9.57
N ARG A 119 23.38 3.32 9.73
CA ARG A 119 23.81 2.34 8.72
C ARG A 119 23.55 0.93 9.24
N GLY A 120 23.38 -0.02 8.33
CA GLY A 120 23.15 -1.43 8.68
C GLY A 120 21.72 -1.76 9.14
N VAL A 121 20.87 -0.76 9.36
CA VAL A 121 19.43 -0.95 9.56
C VAL A 121 18.74 -0.92 8.20
N GLN A 122 18.04 -2.00 7.87
CA GLN A 122 17.39 -2.17 6.58
C GLN A 122 15.90 -2.46 6.80
N PRO A 123 15.03 -1.44 6.76
CA PRO A 123 13.60 -1.65 6.90
C PRO A 123 13.01 -2.19 5.58
N PRO A 124 11.74 -2.67 5.59
CA PRO A 124 11.12 -3.31 4.44
C PRO A 124 11.23 -2.49 3.14
N PRO A 125 11.35 -3.14 1.97
CA PRO A 125 11.44 -2.42 0.70
C PRO A 125 10.16 -1.67 0.36
N SER A 126 10.31 -0.49 -0.26
CA SER A 126 9.16 0.26 -0.78
C SER A 126 8.64 -0.33 -2.10
N LYS A 127 7.42 0.02 -2.50
CA LYS A 127 6.90 -0.41 -3.80
C LYS A 127 7.75 0.13 -4.97
N ARG A 128 8.29 1.34 -4.82
CA ARG A 128 9.16 1.96 -5.82
C ARG A 128 10.51 1.24 -5.90
N GLU A 129 11.00 0.72 -4.78
CA GLU A 129 12.20 -0.14 -4.78
C GLU A 129 11.98 -1.49 -5.45
N GLU A 130 10.82 -2.11 -5.24
CA GLU A 130 10.45 -3.33 -5.97
C GLU A 130 10.44 -3.09 -7.49
N LEU A 131 9.86 -1.96 -7.93
CA LEU A 131 9.84 -1.60 -9.35
C LEU A 131 11.25 -1.37 -9.91
N ARG A 132 12.11 -0.60 -9.22
CA ARG A 132 13.51 -0.42 -9.63
C ARG A 132 14.28 -1.73 -9.68
N ALA A 133 14.02 -2.61 -8.73
CA ALA A 133 14.64 -3.92 -8.74
C ALA A 133 14.20 -4.74 -9.96
N ALA A 134 12.91 -4.71 -10.30
CA ALA A 134 12.41 -5.35 -11.50
C ALA A 134 12.99 -4.70 -12.78
N GLU A 135 13.18 -3.38 -12.82
CA GLU A 135 13.88 -2.69 -13.91
C GLU A 135 15.31 -3.22 -14.07
N LEU A 136 16.07 -3.33 -12.98
CA LEU A 136 17.43 -3.88 -13.00
C LEU A 136 17.45 -5.34 -13.47
N LEU A 137 16.52 -6.15 -12.99
CA LEU A 137 16.39 -7.56 -13.39
C LEU A 137 16.05 -7.70 -14.89
N LEU A 138 15.15 -6.86 -15.40
CA LEU A 138 14.75 -6.85 -16.82
C LEU A 138 15.86 -6.29 -17.72
N ALA A 139 16.68 -5.37 -17.21
CA ALA A 139 17.83 -4.82 -17.92
C ALA A 139 19.06 -5.75 -17.89
N ASP A 140 19.10 -6.73 -16.98
CA ASP A 140 20.22 -7.66 -16.91
C ASP A 140 20.34 -8.47 -18.23
N PRO A 141 21.52 -8.47 -18.86
CA PRO A 141 21.71 -9.06 -20.19
C PRO A 141 21.56 -10.58 -20.21
N LYS A 142 21.73 -11.25 -19.07
CA LYS A 142 21.63 -12.72 -18.96
C LYS A 142 20.24 -13.17 -18.54
N LEU A 143 19.57 -12.38 -17.69
CA LEU A 143 18.30 -12.78 -17.06
C LEU A 143 17.08 -12.16 -17.74
N GLY A 144 17.17 -10.91 -18.20
CA GLY A 144 16.02 -10.12 -18.62
C GLY A 144 15.24 -10.73 -19.79
N ALA A 145 15.93 -11.35 -20.74
CA ALA A 145 15.29 -12.05 -21.86
C ALA A 145 14.43 -13.25 -21.38
N GLY A 146 14.93 -14.01 -20.41
CA GLY A 146 14.20 -15.13 -19.81
C GLY A 146 12.96 -14.67 -19.06
N VAL A 147 13.06 -13.57 -18.30
CA VAL A 147 11.91 -12.95 -17.60
C VAL A 147 10.82 -12.55 -18.60
N ARG A 148 11.18 -11.84 -19.68
CA ARG A 148 10.23 -11.42 -20.73
C ARG A 148 9.58 -12.61 -21.43
N GLN A 149 10.35 -13.66 -21.75
CA GLN A 149 9.83 -14.87 -22.36
C GLN A 149 8.83 -15.59 -21.45
N SER A 150 9.16 -15.74 -20.17
CA SER A 150 8.27 -16.36 -19.18
C SER A 150 6.98 -15.55 -19.00
N PHE A 151 7.08 -14.21 -18.92
CA PHE A 151 5.90 -13.35 -18.90
C PHE A 151 5.03 -13.55 -20.15
N ARG A 152 5.63 -13.53 -21.35
CA ARG A 152 4.87 -13.72 -22.59
C ARG A 152 4.14 -15.05 -22.64
N LYS A 153 4.77 -16.11 -22.16
CA LYS A 153 4.16 -17.44 -22.06
C LYS A 153 2.96 -17.43 -21.10
N ALA A 154 3.08 -16.78 -19.95
CA ALA A 154 2.03 -16.71 -18.93
C ALA A 154 0.88 -15.74 -19.30
N ALA A 155 1.20 -14.64 -19.99
CA ALA A 155 0.27 -13.53 -20.23
C ALA A 155 -0.34 -13.53 -21.64
N GLY A 156 0.28 -14.23 -22.61
CA GLY A 156 -0.11 -14.18 -24.02
C GLY A 156 0.21 -12.86 -24.72
N ARG A 157 0.95 -11.95 -24.08
CA ARG A 157 1.37 -10.65 -24.61
C ARG A 157 2.79 -10.29 -24.18
N GLU A 158 3.39 -9.31 -24.84
CA GLU A 158 4.69 -8.76 -24.42
C GLU A 158 4.58 -8.02 -23.07
N LEU A 159 5.68 -8.07 -22.30
CA LEU A 159 5.85 -7.29 -21.07
C LEU A 159 6.10 -5.83 -21.46
N ALA A 160 5.18 -4.94 -21.10
CA ALA A 160 5.28 -3.52 -21.44
C ALA A 160 6.07 -2.75 -20.39
N SER A 161 5.89 -3.10 -19.11
CA SER A 161 6.59 -2.45 -18.00
C SER A 161 6.80 -3.39 -16.82
N PRO A 162 7.73 -3.08 -15.90
CA PRO A 162 7.87 -3.80 -14.64
C PRO A 162 6.58 -3.86 -13.81
N SER A 163 5.69 -2.88 -13.96
CA SER A 163 4.39 -2.82 -13.28
C SER A 163 3.41 -3.90 -13.75
N ASP A 164 3.68 -4.58 -14.86
CA ASP A 164 2.93 -5.77 -15.29
C ASP A 164 3.19 -6.99 -14.40
N LEU A 165 4.24 -6.95 -13.56
CA LEU A 165 4.64 -8.03 -12.68
C LEU A 165 4.05 -7.83 -11.27
N ALA A 166 3.58 -8.92 -10.67
CA ALA A 166 3.25 -8.92 -9.25
C ALA A 166 4.55 -9.16 -8.45
N LEU A 167 5.08 -8.07 -7.89
CA LEU A 167 6.37 -8.05 -7.20
C LEU A 167 6.22 -8.10 -5.68
N ARG A 168 7.14 -8.78 -5.02
CA ARG A 168 7.38 -8.66 -3.57
C ARG A 168 8.88 -8.66 -3.26
N GLY A 169 9.36 -7.63 -2.59
CA GLY A 169 10.74 -7.53 -2.13
C GLY A 169 10.93 -8.06 -0.70
N LEU A 170 12.09 -8.68 -0.45
CA LEU A 170 12.60 -8.97 0.90
C LEU A 170 14.02 -8.43 1.04
N ILE A 171 14.36 -7.90 2.22
CA ILE A 171 15.70 -7.44 2.54
C ILE A 171 16.70 -8.61 2.41
N PHE A 172 17.87 -8.33 1.83
CA PHE A 172 19.00 -9.24 1.84
C PHE A 172 20.19 -8.55 2.51
N SER A 173 20.45 -8.91 3.77
CA SER A 173 21.49 -8.30 4.60
C SER A 173 22.38 -9.39 5.22
N PRO A 174 23.35 -9.94 4.45
CA PRO A 174 24.32 -10.89 4.99
C PRO A 174 25.30 -10.21 5.97
N GLU A 175 26.01 -11.00 6.79
CA GLU A 175 27.02 -10.47 7.73
C GLU A 175 28.25 -9.86 7.04
N ARG A 176 28.54 -10.28 5.80
CA ARG A 176 29.75 -9.87 5.06
C ARG A 176 29.44 -9.62 3.58
N GLY A 177 30.38 -8.98 2.89
CA GLY A 177 30.26 -8.61 1.48
C GLY A 177 29.54 -7.27 1.30
N ARG A 178 29.33 -6.86 0.04
CA ARG A 178 28.76 -5.54 -0.28
C ARG A 178 27.36 -5.34 0.33
N CYS A 179 26.52 -6.36 0.28
CA CYS A 179 25.16 -6.31 0.82
C CYS A 179 25.09 -6.27 2.36
N ALA A 180 26.21 -6.40 3.08
CA ALA A 180 26.24 -6.11 4.52
C ALA A 180 26.13 -4.59 4.80
N GLN A 181 26.42 -3.76 3.80
CA GLN A 181 26.37 -2.30 3.89
C GLN A 181 25.35 -1.71 2.92
N HIS A 182 25.32 -2.22 1.69
CA HIS A 182 24.41 -1.79 0.64
C HIS A 182 22.97 -2.22 0.91
N ARG A 183 22.02 -1.49 0.32
CA ARG A 183 20.61 -1.88 0.27
C ARG A 183 20.40 -2.92 -0.82
N CYS A 184 20.44 -4.18 -0.41
CA CYS A 184 20.16 -5.31 -1.28
C CYS A 184 18.80 -5.95 -0.97
N LEU A 185 18.17 -6.51 -2.00
CA LEU A 185 16.91 -7.22 -1.88
C LEU A 185 16.86 -8.50 -2.71
N ARG A 186 16.03 -9.43 -2.27
CA ARG A 186 15.52 -10.54 -3.09
C ARG A 186 14.15 -10.16 -3.60
N LEU A 187 13.91 -10.41 -4.89
CA LEU A 187 12.66 -10.02 -5.56
C LEU A 187 11.89 -11.26 -5.99
N PHE A 188 10.73 -11.47 -5.39
CA PHE A 188 9.79 -12.49 -5.83
C PHE A 188 8.92 -11.92 -6.94
N VAL A 189 8.83 -12.65 -8.05
CA VAL A 189 8.09 -12.24 -9.24
C VAL A 189 7.01 -13.26 -9.53
N ARG A 190 5.76 -12.88 -9.33
CA ARG A 190 4.59 -13.67 -9.70
C ARG A 190 4.08 -13.25 -11.08
N LEU A 191 3.88 -14.23 -11.95
CA LEU A 191 3.37 -14.07 -13.31
C LEU A 191 1.83 -14.03 -13.33
N PRO A 192 1.21 -13.56 -14.42
CA PRO A 192 -0.25 -13.47 -14.54
C PRO A 192 -0.99 -14.80 -14.40
N ASP A 193 -0.36 -15.92 -14.76
CA ASP A 193 -0.92 -17.27 -14.59
C ASP A 193 -0.85 -17.79 -13.14
N GLY A 194 -0.33 -16.98 -12.22
CA GLY A 194 -0.21 -17.28 -10.81
C GLY A 194 1.10 -17.97 -10.41
N THR A 195 1.91 -18.41 -11.38
CA THR A 195 3.22 -19.04 -11.12
C THR A 195 4.28 -18.02 -10.70
N PHE A 196 5.40 -18.48 -10.13
CA PHE A 196 6.52 -17.64 -9.73
C PHE A 196 7.76 -17.93 -10.57
N LEU A 197 8.52 -16.89 -10.90
CA LEU A 197 9.86 -17.06 -11.45
C LEU A 197 10.82 -17.54 -10.36
N ASP A 198 11.68 -18.50 -10.70
CA ASP A 198 12.79 -18.87 -9.84
C ASP A 198 13.83 -17.74 -9.84
N THR A 199 13.80 -16.96 -8.78
CA THR A 199 14.71 -15.85 -8.47
C THR A 199 15.51 -16.15 -7.21
N SER A 200 15.52 -17.42 -6.77
CA SER A 200 16.06 -17.83 -5.47
C SER A 200 17.54 -17.48 -5.30
N ARG A 201 18.32 -17.55 -6.38
CA ARG A 201 19.76 -17.20 -6.40
C ARG A 201 20.04 -15.75 -6.75
N ILE A 202 19.00 -14.93 -6.99
CA ILE A 202 19.17 -13.57 -7.47
C ILE A 202 19.08 -12.59 -6.30
N VAL A 203 20.08 -11.72 -6.20
CA VAL A 203 20.13 -10.59 -5.28
C VAL A 203 20.28 -9.32 -6.11
N ILE A 204 19.47 -8.32 -5.80
CA ILE A 204 19.49 -7.03 -6.48
C ILE A 204 20.06 -6.00 -5.51
N ASP A 205 21.20 -5.43 -5.88
CA ASP A 205 21.90 -4.38 -5.15
C ASP A 205 21.41 -3.02 -5.68
N LEU A 206 20.52 -2.36 -4.91
CA LEU A 206 19.95 -1.07 -5.30
C LEU A 206 20.96 0.07 -5.15
N SER A 207 21.86 -0.02 -4.17
CA SER A 207 22.93 0.97 -3.96
C SER A 207 23.90 1.00 -5.13
N ALA A 208 24.34 -0.17 -5.62
CA ALA A 208 25.24 -0.27 -6.77
C ALA A 208 24.52 -0.30 -8.12
N LYS A 209 23.18 -0.45 -8.13
CA LYS A 209 22.34 -0.66 -9.34
C LYS A 209 22.78 -1.89 -10.14
N ARG A 210 22.94 -3.03 -9.46
CA ARG A 210 23.43 -4.28 -10.07
C ARG A 210 22.61 -5.48 -9.66
N VAL A 211 22.63 -6.50 -10.52
CA VAL A 211 22.12 -7.83 -10.22
C VAL A 211 23.31 -8.75 -9.89
N HIS A 212 23.14 -9.57 -8.87
CA HIS A 212 24.10 -10.57 -8.40
C HIS A 212 23.44 -11.95 -8.41
N THR A 213 24.21 -12.96 -8.80
CA THR A 213 23.83 -14.36 -8.67
C THR A 213 24.66 -14.96 -7.54
N LEU A 214 24.00 -15.56 -6.57
CA LEU A 214 24.66 -16.27 -5.47
C LEU A 214 25.26 -17.58 -6.00
N GLU A 215 26.53 -17.81 -5.69
CA GLU A 215 27.17 -19.11 -5.83
C GLU A 215 26.91 -19.97 -4.60
N TRP A 216 26.84 -21.29 -4.78
CA TRP A 216 26.74 -22.26 -3.70
C TRP A 216 28.11 -22.83 -3.38
#